data_AF-A0A166N4M7-F1
#
_entry.id   AF-A0A166N4M7-F1
#
_cell.length_a   1.000
_cell.length_b   1.000
_cell.length_c   1.000
_cell.angle_alpha   90.00
_cell.angle_beta   90.00
_cell.angle_gamma   90.00
#
_symmetry.space_group_name_H-M   'P 1'
#
loop_
_entity.id
_entity.type
_entity.pdbx_description
1 polymer ?
#
loop_
_entity_poly.entity_id
_entity_poly.type
_entity_poly.pdbx_seq_one_letter_code
_entity_poly.pdbx_strand_id
1 'polypeptide(L)'
;MLGLHQVDGAGLVHTSVLPPPQSWPEAEERRRTWWALYCSDRLVGGTAGWPVLIDEKDMSVRLPASERAFESGIEEMTSLFTSGLHEECQIFSPFAGRVIATSLFHQAFQHSIQAPLHNSALDPGTSIHWKHYREIDNNLVVFLQALPNSLRLPREIRCRNAVFVNIIIHMSFICLHRAAISRMKSFGLPKSMIRRSTARLVCAAEEILNIFRMMSDMNEHLKNSILVYSVYLTSQVFLEDLEPTEDFSQQDSLDFVLRIMVLSAKLLDNAVSGSMAVQLAMEMRQRGLDSHAVEKALELPLSRHLIPTFTKGDAPSSGPVFRLPSNNET
;
A
#
# COMPACT_ATOMS: atom_id res chain seq x y z
N MET A 1 2.63 26.91 -12.52
CA MET A 1 2.74 25.77 -11.57
C MET A 1 4.12 25.86 -10.90
N LEU A 2 4.29 25.45 -9.64
CA LEU A 2 5.51 25.75 -8.84
C LEU A 2 6.83 25.09 -9.30
N GLY A 3 6.83 24.26 -10.35
CA GLY A 3 8.05 23.66 -10.90
C GLY A 3 8.71 22.57 -10.05
N LEU A 4 8.08 22.13 -8.96
CA LEU A 4 8.69 21.22 -7.97
C LEU A 4 9.10 19.84 -8.53
N HIS A 5 8.42 19.37 -9.57
CA HIS A 5 8.73 18.13 -10.30
C HIS A 5 10.06 18.13 -11.07
N GLN A 6 10.73 19.28 -11.17
CA GLN A 6 11.97 19.44 -11.94
C GLN A 6 13.02 20.24 -11.17
N VAL A 7 13.00 20.16 -9.83
CA VAL A 7 13.96 20.87 -8.97
C VAL A 7 15.42 20.57 -9.34
N ASP A 8 15.69 19.35 -9.83
CA ASP A 8 17.03 18.92 -10.24
C ASP A 8 17.19 18.83 -11.78
N GLY A 9 16.19 19.28 -12.54
CA GLY A 9 16.19 19.25 -14.00
C GLY A 9 16.89 20.44 -14.64
N ALA A 10 17.62 20.20 -15.74
CA ALA A 10 18.47 21.21 -16.37
C ALA A 10 17.73 22.25 -17.26
N GLY A 11 16.38 22.23 -17.35
CA GLY A 11 15.75 22.65 -18.61
C GLY A 11 14.58 23.65 -18.62
N LEU A 12 13.93 24.01 -17.51
CA LEU A 12 12.62 24.69 -17.60
C LEU A 12 12.45 25.91 -16.68
N VAL A 13 13.47 26.76 -16.62
CA VAL A 13 13.42 28.06 -15.93
C VAL A 13 12.25 28.93 -16.44
N HIS A 14 11.79 28.72 -17.68
CA HIS A 14 10.75 29.55 -18.31
C HIS A 14 9.30 29.18 -17.98
N THR A 15 9.04 28.03 -17.33
CA THR A 15 7.66 27.59 -17.01
C THR A 15 7.37 27.51 -15.51
N SER A 16 8.40 27.65 -14.67
CA SER A 16 8.26 27.65 -13.21
C SER A 16 7.87 29.03 -12.68
N VAL A 17 6.90 29.06 -11.76
CA VAL A 17 6.54 30.28 -11.02
C VAL A 17 7.57 30.61 -9.94
N LEU A 18 8.25 29.59 -9.39
CA LEU A 18 9.30 29.80 -8.40
C LEU A 18 10.64 30.05 -9.11
N PRO A 19 11.45 31.02 -8.62
CA PRO A 19 12.83 31.17 -9.07
C PRO A 19 13.64 29.91 -8.71
N PRO A 20 14.84 29.71 -9.29
CA PRO A 20 15.75 28.66 -8.85
C PRO A 20 15.99 28.73 -7.33
N PRO A 21 16.17 27.58 -6.65
CA PRO A 21 16.48 27.58 -5.22
C PRO A 21 17.78 28.34 -4.96
N GLN A 22 17.78 29.20 -3.95
CA GLN A 22 18.91 30.06 -3.59
C GLN A 22 19.95 29.34 -2.74
N SER A 23 19.55 28.21 -2.14
CA SER A 23 20.39 27.41 -1.25
C SER A 23 20.04 25.93 -1.36
N TRP A 24 20.97 25.05 -0.96
CA TRP A 24 20.71 23.62 -0.91
C TRP A 24 19.53 23.24 0.02
N PRO A 25 19.39 23.82 1.24
CA PRO A 25 18.22 23.54 2.08
C PRO A 25 16.90 23.90 1.41
N GLU A 26 16.83 25.04 0.70
CA GLU A 26 15.64 25.42 -0.05
C GLU A 26 15.35 24.43 -1.19
N ALA A 27 16.38 23.98 -1.92
CA ALA A 27 16.23 22.95 -2.93
C ALA A 27 15.68 21.65 -2.31
N GLU A 28 16.22 21.24 -1.17
CA GLU A 28 15.79 20.04 -0.46
C GLU A 28 14.37 20.14 0.09
N GLU A 29 13.96 21.30 0.61
CA GLU A 29 12.57 21.56 1.02
C GLU A 29 11.59 21.40 -0.15
N ARG A 30 11.96 21.90 -1.34
CA ARG A 30 11.19 21.73 -2.57
C ARG A 30 11.13 20.26 -3.01
N ARG A 31 12.23 19.50 -2.92
CA ARG A 31 12.25 18.05 -3.20
C ARG A 31 11.32 17.31 -2.24
N ARG A 32 11.43 17.57 -0.93
CA ARG A 32 10.60 16.95 0.11
C ARG A 32 9.11 17.23 -0.09
N THR A 33 8.77 18.47 -0.47
CA THR A 33 7.41 18.87 -0.83
C THR A 33 6.89 18.08 -2.03
N TRP A 34 7.70 17.96 -3.09
CA TRP A 34 7.36 17.15 -4.26
C TRP A 34 7.13 15.69 -3.89
N TRP A 35 8.02 15.10 -3.10
CA TRP A 35 7.91 13.69 -2.70
C TRP A 35 6.71 13.40 -1.79
N ALA A 36 6.29 14.36 -0.96
CA ALA A 36 5.05 14.25 -0.20
C ALA A 36 3.82 14.20 -1.14
N LEU A 37 3.80 15.02 -2.19
CA LEU A 37 2.74 15.01 -3.21
C LEU A 37 2.74 13.70 -4.01
N TYR A 38 3.92 13.27 -4.49
CA TYR A 38 4.10 12.01 -5.19
C TYR A 38 3.58 10.82 -4.38
N CYS A 39 4.00 10.71 -3.11
CA CYS A 39 3.55 9.61 -2.26
C CYS A 39 2.02 9.63 -2.08
N SER A 40 1.44 10.82 -1.87
CA SER A 40 0.00 10.95 -1.69
C SER A 40 -0.79 10.53 -2.93
N ASP A 41 -0.37 10.97 -4.12
CA ASP A 41 -0.99 10.62 -5.41
C ASP A 41 -1.00 9.08 -5.61
N ARG A 42 0.14 8.43 -5.38
CA ARG A 42 0.27 6.97 -5.53
C ARG A 42 -0.55 6.17 -4.52
N LEU A 43 -0.53 6.59 -3.25
CA LEU A 43 -1.27 5.90 -2.20
C LEU A 43 -2.77 6.05 -2.41
N VAL A 44 -3.26 7.26 -2.69
CA VAL A 44 -4.69 7.50 -2.95
C VAL A 44 -5.13 6.75 -4.20
N GLY A 45 -4.36 6.81 -5.30
CA GLY A 45 -4.67 6.05 -6.52
C GLY A 45 -4.72 4.54 -6.29
N GLY A 46 -3.74 4.01 -5.54
CA GLY A 46 -3.66 2.58 -5.22
C GLY A 46 -4.71 2.07 -4.23
N THR A 47 -5.21 2.92 -3.32
CA THR A 47 -6.31 2.53 -2.45
C THR A 47 -7.66 2.75 -3.12
N ALA A 48 -7.91 3.91 -3.72
CA ALA A 48 -9.21 4.25 -4.30
C ALA A 48 -9.48 3.54 -5.64
N GLY A 49 -8.44 3.03 -6.29
CA GLY A 49 -8.51 2.49 -7.67
C GLY A 49 -8.67 3.57 -8.72
N TRP A 50 -8.15 4.78 -8.45
CA TRP A 50 -8.19 5.90 -9.37
C TRP A 50 -6.88 6.01 -10.15
N PRO A 51 -6.90 6.56 -11.38
CA PRO A 51 -5.68 6.91 -12.09
C PRO A 51 -4.83 7.87 -11.27
N VAL A 52 -3.52 7.65 -11.28
CA VAL A 52 -2.55 8.59 -10.70
C VAL A 52 -2.33 9.77 -11.63
N LEU A 53 -2.09 10.95 -11.05
CA LEU A 53 -2.00 12.20 -11.80
C LEU A 53 -0.56 12.54 -12.22
N ILE A 54 0.43 12.04 -11.50
CA ILE A 54 1.84 12.38 -11.75
C ILE A 54 2.46 11.35 -12.72
N ASP A 55 2.92 11.78 -13.89
CA ASP A 55 3.75 10.95 -14.78
C ASP A 55 5.22 11.05 -14.36
N GLU A 56 5.88 9.90 -14.18
CA GLU A 56 7.29 9.82 -13.77
C GLU A 56 8.24 10.29 -14.87
N LYS A 57 7.80 10.26 -16.13
CA LYS A 57 8.60 10.71 -17.28
C LYS A 57 8.85 12.21 -17.27
N ASP A 58 7.97 12.97 -16.64
CA ASP A 58 8.06 14.43 -16.56
C ASP A 58 8.87 14.89 -15.34
N MET A 59 9.33 13.94 -14.51
CA MET A 59 10.02 14.21 -13.27
C MET A 59 11.55 14.22 -13.42
N SER A 60 12.17 15.23 -12.83
CA SER A 60 13.61 15.30 -12.61
C SER A 60 13.86 15.80 -11.18
N VAL A 61 13.71 14.88 -10.23
CA VAL A 61 13.86 15.14 -8.79
C VAL A 61 14.69 14.03 -8.16
N ARG A 62 15.69 14.40 -7.38
CA ARG A 62 16.51 13.48 -6.60
C ARG A 62 15.75 12.97 -5.38
N LEU A 63 16.08 11.77 -4.93
CA LEU A 63 15.54 11.22 -3.69
C LEU A 63 15.84 12.15 -2.50
N PRO A 64 14.95 12.21 -1.49
CA PRO A 64 15.18 13.06 -0.31
C PRO A 64 16.49 12.72 0.40
N ALA A 65 17.20 13.74 0.85
CA ALA A 65 18.36 13.61 1.73
C ALA A 65 17.96 13.21 3.16
N SER A 66 18.94 12.80 3.96
CA SER A 66 18.71 12.52 5.39
C SER A 66 18.18 13.73 6.16
N GLU A 67 17.39 13.49 7.21
CA GLU A 67 16.93 14.57 8.13
C GLU A 67 18.11 15.35 8.69
N ARG A 68 19.19 14.66 9.07
CA ARG A 68 20.40 15.30 9.59
C ARG A 68 21.00 16.29 8.60
N ALA A 69 21.12 15.91 7.33
CA ALA A 69 21.65 16.79 6.29
C ALA A 69 20.75 18.02 6.12
N PHE A 70 19.44 17.81 6.03
CA PHE A 70 18.46 18.89 5.90
C PHE A 70 18.48 19.86 7.09
N GLU A 71 18.44 19.36 8.33
CA GLU A 71 18.45 20.17 9.56
C GLU A 71 19.77 20.93 9.76
N SER A 72 20.90 20.34 9.37
CA SER A 72 22.22 20.99 9.47
C SER A 72 22.54 21.89 8.29
N GLY A 73 21.72 21.87 7.23
CA GLY A 73 21.96 22.57 5.98
C GLY A 73 23.20 22.11 5.21
N ILE A 74 23.71 20.90 5.51
CA ILE A 74 24.87 20.32 4.84
C ILE A 74 24.39 19.49 3.67
N GLU A 75 24.90 19.79 2.47
CA GLU A 75 24.55 19.09 1.26
C GLU A 75 24.91 17.59 1.33
N GLU A 76 23.89 16.75 1.11
CA GLU A 76 24.01 15.32 0.93
C GLU A 76 23.67 14.97 -0.52
N MET A 77 24.60 14.31 -1.21
CA MET A 77 24.39 13.88 -2.59
C MET A 77 23.44 12.68 -2.61
N THR A 78 22.29 12.83 -3.27
CA THR A 78 21.31 11.77 -3.47
C THR A 78 21.14 11.43 -4.94
N SER A 79 20.69 10.20 -5.22
CA SER A 79 20.44 9.73 -6.58
C SER A 79 19.18 10.35 -7.17
N LEU A 80 19.16 10.49 -8.51
CA LEU A 80 17.92 10.79 -9.22
C LEU A 80 16.96 9.62 -9.05
N PHE A 81 15.67 9.89 -8.86
CA PHE A 81 14.70 8.82 -8.78
C PHE A 81 14.62 8.05 -10.09
N THR A 82 14.65 6.73 -9.98
CA THR A 82 14.35 5.79 -11.05
C THR A 82 13.31 4.81 -10.54
N SER A 83 12.40 4.39 -11.42
CA SER A 83 11.32 3.46 -11.08
C SER A 83 11.81 2.03 -10.80
N GLY A 84 13.03 1.68 -11.23
CA GLY A 84 13.68 0.41 -10.94
C GLY A 84 14.68 0.52 -9.78
N LEU A 85 14.76 -0.54 -8.96
CA LEU A 85 15.80 -0.65 -7.94
C LEU A 85 17.11 -1.12 -8.59
N HIS A 86 18.02 -0.19 -8.89
CA HIS A 86 19.36 -0.53 -9.38
C HIS A 86 20.29 -0.90 -8.20
N GLU A 87 21.22 -1.84 -8.43
CA GLU A 87 22.17 -2.36 -7.42
C GLU A 87 23.02 -1.27 -6.73
N GLU A 88 23.14 -0.08 -7.35
CA GLU A 88 23.86 1.07 -6.84
C GLU A 88 23.16 1.76 -5.65
N CYS A 89 21.92 1.39 -5.32
CA CYS A 89 21.07 2.04 -4.32
C CYS A 89 21.24 1.47 -2.90
N GLN A 90 22.48 1.29 -2.43
CA GLN A 90 22.73 0.65 -1.12
C GLN A 90 22.56 1.58 0.08
N ILE A 91 22.52 2.91 -0.12
CA ILE A 91 22.33 3.87 0.97
C ILE A 91 21.32 4.92 0.54
N PHE A 92 20.16 4.91 1.20
CA PHE A 92 19.10 5.90 1.00
C PHE A 92 18.58 6.38 2.36
N SER A 93 18.08 7.62 2.38
CA SER A 93 17.51 8.21 3.59
C SER A 93 16.20 7.52 4.00
N PRO A 94 15.77 7.65 5.28
CA PRO A 94 14.47 7.14 5.69
C PRO A 94 13.30 7.64 4.83
N PHE A 95 13.33 8.92 4.41
CA PHE A 95 12.27 9.48 3.56
C PHE A 95 12.38 8.95 2.12
N ALA A 96 13.58 8.78 1.57
CA ALA A 96 13.75 8.08 0.31
C ALA A 96 13.19 6.65 0.34
N GLY A 97 13.33 5.93 1.47
CA GLY A 97 12.70 4.62 1.66
C GLY A 97 11.17 4.66 1.56
N ARG A 98 10.53 5.71 2.07
CA ARG A 98 9.08 5.93 1.90
C ARG A 98 8.71 6.10 0.43
N VAL A 99 9.46 6.91 -0.31
CA VAL A 99 9.23 7.15 -1.74
C VAL A 99 9.33 5.84 -2.53
N ILE A 100 10.40 5.06 -2.30
CA ILE A 100 10.63 3.79 -2.99
C ILE A 100 9.54 2.77 -2.65
N ALA A 101 9.19 2.62 -1.37
CA ALA A 101 8.10 1.72 -0.95
C ALA A 101 6.78 2.07 -1.64
N THR A 102 6.45 3.35 -1.70
CA THR A 102 5.21 3.83 -2.35
C THR A 102 5.24 3.62 -3.87
N SER A 103 6.39 3.81 -4.52
CA SER A 103 6.56 3.48 -5.94
C SER A 103 6.33 1.99 -6.22
N LEU A 104 6.97 1.10 -5.43
CA LEU A 104 6.80 -0.35 -5.57
C LEU A 104 5.36 -0.81 -5.31
N PHE A 105 4.69 -0.21 -4.33
CA PHE A 105 3.25 -0.44 -4.10
C PHE A 105 2.41 -0.05 -5.30
N HIS A 106 2.69 1.10 -5.89
CA HIS A 106 1.98 1.54 -7.08
C HIS A 106 2.21 0.60 -8.27
N GLN A 107 3.45 0.14 -8.50
CA GLN A 107 3.76 -0.83 -9.56
C GLN A 107 3.02 -2.16 -9.37
N ALA A 108 3.05 -2.70 -8.14
CA ALA A 108 2.31 -3.90 -7.78
C ALA A 108 0.80 -3.72 -8.00
N PHE A 109 0.24 -2.58 -7.58
CA PHE A 109 -1.16 -2.25 -7.77
C PHE A 109 -1.53 -2.12 -9.26
N GLN A 110 -0.76 -1.35 -10.04
CA GLN A 110 -1.01 -1.19 -11.47
C GLN A 110 -0.97 -2.53 -12.21
N HIS A 111 -0.01 -3.39 -11.88
CA HIS A 111 0.07 -4.75 -12.43
C HIS A 111 -1.18 -5.58 -12.05
N SER A 112 -1.67 -5.42 -10.83
CA SER A 112 -2.84 -6.16 -10.31
C SER A 112 -4.15 -5.84 -11.03
N ILE A 113 -4.31 -4.61 -11.53
CA ILE A 113 -5.53 -4.16 -12.22
C ILE A 113 -5.46 -4.32 -13.75
N GLN A 114 -4.29 -4.66 -14.31
CA GLN A 114 -4.15 -4.88 -15.74
C GLN A 114 -4.99 -6.07 -16.22
N ALA A 115 -5.95 -5.78 -17.10
CA ALA A 115 -6.80 -6.80 -17.69
C ALA A 115 -5.97 -7.87 -18.41
N PRO A 116 -6.38 -9.15 -18.39
CA PRO A 116 -5.75 -10.17 -19.20
C PRO A 116 -5.92 -9.83 -20.69
N LEU A 117 -4.83 -9.44 -21.35
CA LEU A 117 -4.83 -9.40 -22.82
C LEU A 117 -5.12 -10.80 -23.34
N HIS A 118 -6.17 -10.91 -24.16
CA HIS A 118 -6.69 -12.17 -24.72
C HIS A 118 -5.63 -13.03 -25.47
N ASN A 119 -4.47 -12.44 -25.81
CA ASN A 119 -3.38 -13.07 -26.59
C ASN A 119 -2.01 -13.02 -25.89
N SER A 120 -1.91 -12.66 -24.60
CA SER A 120 -0.63 -12.73 -23.89
C SER A 120 -0.28 -14.19 -23.63
N ALA A 121 0.79 -14.68 -24.27
CA ALA A 121 1.26 -16.07 -24.26
C ALA A 121 1.04 -16.76 -22.90
N LEU A 122 0.33 -17.91 -22.94
CA LEU A 122 -0.08 -18.70 -21.78
C LEU A 122 1.10 -19.27 -20.98
N ASP A 123 2.29 -19.31 -21.57
CA ASP A 123 3.47 -19.88 -20.93
C ASP A 123 4.06 -18.94 -19.86
N PRO A 124 4.10 -19.36 -18.58
CA PRO A 124 4.72 -18.59 -17.50
C PRO A 124 6.20 -18.25 -17.71
N GLY A 125 6.91 -19.02 -18.53
CA GLY A 125 8.32 -18.79 -18.86
C GLY A 125 8.53 -17.59 -19.78
N THR A 126 7.70 -17.45 -20.81
CA THR A 126 7.90 -16.48 -21.91
C THR A 126 6.98 -15.26 -21.86
N SER A 127 5.91 -15.30 -21.07
CA SER A 127 4.96 -14.18 -20.97
C SER A 127 5.58 -12.92 -20.37
N ILE A 128 5.39 -11.78 -21.06
CA ILE A 128 5.76 -10.44 -20.59
C ILE A 128 5.09 -10.12 -19.23
N HIS A 129 3.84 -10.56 -19.03
CA HIS A 129 3.12 -10.34 -17.78
C HIS A 129 3.83 -11.01 -16.59
N TRP A 130 4.23 -12.27 -16.75
CA TRP A 130 4.93 -13.05 -15.71
C TRP A 130 6.37 -12.58 -15.51
N LYS A 131 7.01 -12.04 -16.56
CA LYS A 131 8.29 -11.35 -16.43
C LYS A 131 8.17 -10.10 -15.55
N HIS A 132 7.23 -9.19 -15.84
CA HIS A 132 7.01 -8.01 -15.01
C HIS A 132 6.61 -8.37 -13.58
N TYR A 133 5.77 -9.39 -13.38
CA TYR A 133 5.45 -9.90 -12.04
C TYR A 133 6.71 -10.30 -11.26
N ARG A 134 7.63 -11.06 -11.88
CA ARG A 134 8.89 -11.48 -11.26
C ARG A 134 9.81 -10.30 -10.97
N GLU A 135 9.83 -9.30 -11.86
CA GLU A 135 10.62 -8.08 -11.65
C GLU A 135 10.13 -7.30 -10.43
N ILE A 136 8.81 -7.08 -10.30
CA ILE A 136 8.23 -6.39 -9.14
C ILE A 136 8.47 -7.20 -7.85
N ASP A 137 8.22 -8.51 -7.88
CA ASP A 137 8.44 -9.42 -6.73
C ASP A 137 9.91 -9.39 -6.27
N ASN A 138 10.86 -9.46 -7.20
CA ASN A 138 12.27 -9.37 -6.89
C ASN A 138 12.65 -7.99 -6.33
N ASN A 139 12.13 -6.89 -6.91
CA ASN A 139 12.40 -5.54 -6.41
C ASN A 139 11.90 -5.36 -4.98
N LEU A 140 10.72 -5.92 -4.64
CA LEU A 140 10.19 -5.90 -3.27
C LEU A 140 11.09 -6.66 -2.29
N VAL A 141 11.55 -7.87 -2.67
CA VAL A 141 12.45 -8.68 -1.83
C VAL A 141 13.79 -7.97 -1.62
N VAL A 142 14.41 -7.48 -2.69
CA VAL A 142 15.70 -6.77 -2.62
C VAL A 142 15.55 -5.50 -1.78
N PHE A 143 14.47 -4.73 -1.96
CA PHE A 143 14.22 -3.53 -1.19
C PHE A 143 14.05 -3.82 0.31
N LEU A 144 13.28 -4.86 0.67
CA LEU A 144 13.09 -5.28 2.05
C LEU A 144 14.42 -5.68 2.72
N GLN A 145 15.29 -6.38 1.99
CA GLN A 145 16.63 -6.77 2.48
C GLN A 145 17.58 -5.56 2.60
N ALA A 146 17.48 -4.61 1.68
CA ALA A 146 18.31 -3.42 1.60
C ALA A 146 17.89 -2.28 2.56
N LEU A 147 16.81 -2.44 3.34
CA LEU A 147 16.35 -1.39 4.26
C LEU A 147 17.47 -0.93 5.20
N PRO A 148 17.71 0.38 5.37
CA PRO A 148 18.65 0.89 6.35
C PRO A 148 18.17 0.58 7.78
N ASN A 149 19.10 0.56 8.74
CA ASN A 149 18.79 0.23 10.14
C ASN A 149 17.65 1.08 10.74
N SER A 150 17.54 2.34 10.34
CA SER A 150 16.49 3.29 10.75
C SER A 150 15.08 2.94 10.24
N LEU A 151 14.96 1.97 9.32
CA LEU A 151 13.69 1.48 8.77
C LEU A 151 13.44 0.00 9.08
N ARG A 152 14.35 -0.69 9.78
CA ARG A 152 14.22 -2.13 10.06
C ARG A 152 13.38 -2.40 11.30
N LEU A 153 12.35 -3.21 11.14
CA LEU A 153 11.58 -3.79 12.24
C LEU A 153 12.24 -5.11 12.70
N PRO A 154 12.07 -5.52 13.97
CA PRO A 154 11.29 -4.87 15.03
C PRO A 154 12.01 -3.72 15.74
N ARG A 155 13.29 -3.50 15.45
CA ARG A 155 14.15 -2.54 16.15
C ARG A 155 13.56 -1.12 16.16
N GLU A 156 13.05 -0.66 15.02
CA GLU A 156 12.51 0.69 14.84
C GLU A 156 10.98 0.73 14.89
N ILE A 157 10.33 -0.15 15.67
CA ILE A 157 8.85 -0.22 15.76
C ILE A 157 8.18 1.07 16.25
N ARG A 158 8.90 1.91 16.98
CA ARG A 158 8.42 3.23 17.43
C ARG A 158 8.55 4.32 16.36
N CYS A 159 9.33 4.08 15.31
CA CYS A 159 9.49 5.00 14.20
C CYS A 159 8.30 4.84 13.25
N ARG A 160 7.45 5.87 13.19
CA ARG A 160 6.26 5.88 12.30
C ARG A 160 6.62 5.64 10.84
N ASN A 161 7.79 6.14 10.40
CA ASN A 161 8.25 5.96 9.05
C ASN A 161 8.71 4.51 8.77
N ALA A 162 9.39 3.86 9.72
CA ALA A 162 9.76 2.46 9.61
C ALA A 162 8.52 1.57 9.53
N VAL A 163 7.55 1.79 10.43
CA VAL A 163 6.24 1.12 10.41
C VAL A 163 5.56 1.28 9.06
N PHE A 164 5.44 2.52 8.59
CA PHE A 164 4.82 2.84 7.31
C PHE A 164 5.49 2.08 6.15
N VAL A 165 6.82 2.17 6.03
CA VAL A 165 7.57 1.53 4.94
C VAL A 165 7.34 0.02 4.92
N ASN A 166 7.47 -0.65 6.06
CA ASN A 166 7.28 -2.10 6.13
C ASN A 166 5.84 -2.50 5.80
N ILE A 167 4.84 -1.78 6.30
CA ILE A 167 3.44 -2.04 5.96
C ILE A 167 3.19 -1.86 4.46
N ILE A 168 3.70 -0.81 3.83
CA ILE A 168 3.55 -0.60 2.38
C ILE A 168 4.22 -1.72 1.58
N ILE A 169 5.41 -2.20 1.98
CA ILE A 169 6.06 -3.35 1.33
C ILE A 169 5.16 -4.59 1.39
N HIS A 170 4.62 -4.93 2.57
CA HIS A 170 3.75 -6.11 2.72
C HIS A 170 2.41 -5.95 1.99
N MET A 171 1.83 -4.75 1.98
CA MET A 171 0.66 -4.45 1.13
C MET A 171 0.96 -4.70 -0.34
N SER A 172 2.15 -4.32 -0.81
CA SER A 172 2.59 -4.54 -2.19
C SER A 172 2.65 -6.03 -2.54
N PHE A 173 3.20 -6.86 -1.63
CA PHE A 173 3.18 -8.31 -1.78
C PHE A 173 1.76 -8.86 -1.86
N ILE A 174 0.84 -8.40 -1.00
CA ILE A 174 -0.56 -8.85 -1.04
C ILE A 174 -1.21 -8.50 -2.39
N CYS A 175 -1.11 -7.24 -2.84
CA CYS A 175 -1.67 -6.79 -4.12
C CYS A 175 -1.14 -7.62 -5.30
N LEU A 176 0.19 -7.81 -5.37
CA LEU A 176 0.84 -8.53 -6.45
C LEU A 176 0.43 -10.02 -6.48
N HIS A 177 0.49 -10.70 -5.33
CA HIS A 177 0.21 -12.12 -5.26
C HIS A 177 -1.28 -12.45 -5.40
N ARG A 178 -2.18 -11.59 -4.92
CA ARG A 178 -3.63 -11.80 -5.06
C ARG A 178 -4.04 -11.81 -6.53
N ALA A 179 -3.57 -10.84 -7.31
CA ALA A 179 -3.81 -10.80 -8.74
C ALA A 179 -3.16 -11.97 -9.48
N ALA A 180 -1.93 -12.35 -9.11
CA ALA A 180 -1.26 -13.52 -9.67
C ALA A 180 -2.05 -14.82 -9.41
N ILE A 181 -2.58 -15.02 -8.20
CA ILE A 181 -3.42 -16.17 -7.84
C ILE A 181 -4.71 -16.20 -8.67
N SER A 182 -5.41 -15.07 -8.74
CA SER A 182 -6.63 -14.93 -9.57
C SER A 182 -6.36 -15.35 -11.02
N ARG A 183 -5.26 -14.84 -11.58
CA ARG A 183 -4.83 -15.15 -12.96
C ARG A 183 -4.38 -16.60 -13.13
N MET A 184 -3.60 -17.15 -12.20
CA MET A 184 -3.20 -18.56 -12.26
C MET A 184 -4.42 -19.49 -12.24
N LYS A 185 -5.42 -19.16 -11.43
CA LYS A 185 -6.70 -19.91 -11.38
C LYS A 185 -7.45 -19.79 -12.71
N SER A 186 -7.55 -18.60 -13.29
CA SER A 186 -8.30 -18.38 -14.55
C SER A 186 -7.68 -19.10 -15.75
N PHE A 187 -6.35 -19.20 -15.80
CA PHE A 187 -5.62 -19.87 -16.89
C PHE A 187 -5.29 -21.34 -16.59
N GLY A 188 -5.73 -21.89 -15.46
CA GLY A 188 -5.50 -23.30 -15.11
C GLY A 188 -4.02 -23.65 -14.87
N LEU A 189 -3.22 -22.72 -14.37
CA LEU A 189 -1.79 -22.94 -14.09
C LEU A 189 -1.59 -23.94 -12.93
N PRO A 190 -0.41 -24.57 -12.81
CA PRO A 190 -0.16 -25.63 -11.82
C PRO A 190 -0.48 -25.22 -10.37
N LYS A 191 -1.18 -26.10 -9.63
CA LYS A 191 -1.54 -25.89 -8.21
C LYS A 191 -0.33 -25.56 -7.32
N SER A 192 0.86 -26.07 -7.66
CA SER A 192 2.10 -25.77 -6.94
C SER A 192 2.49 -24.28 -7.01
N MET A 193 2.24 -23.62 -8.14
CA MET A 193 2.47 -22.18 -8.31
C MET A 193 1.46 -21.36 -7.49
N ILE A 194 0.18 -21.76 -7.55
CA ILE A 194 -0.89 -21.13 -6.77
C ILE A 194 -0.57 -21.22 -5.27
N ARG A 195 -0.20 -22.41 -4.79
CA ARG A 195 0.17 -22.63 -3.37
C ARG A 195 1.35 -21.76 -2.94
N ARG A 196 2.40 -21.64 -3.78
CA ARG A 196 3.56 -20.78 -3.47
C ARG A 196 3.18 -19.31 -3.36
N SER A 197 2.35 -18.81 -4.29
CA SER A 197 1.88 -17.43 -4.26
C SER A 197 0.93 -17.17 -3.09
N THR A 198 0.11 -18.16 -2.73
CA THR A 198 -0.79 -18.10 -1.56
C THR A 198 0.02 -18.01 -0.28
N ALA A 199 1.05 -18.85 -0.11
CA ALA A 199 1.93 -18.79 1.06
C ALA A 199 2.61 -17.41 1.22
N ARG A 200 3.09 -16.80 0.12
CA ARG A 200 3.68 -15.45 0.19
C ARG A 200 2.64 -14.38 0.56
N LEU A 201 1.43 -14.49 0.03
CA LEU A 201 0.32 -13.59 0.35
C LEU A 201 -0.08 -13.69 1.82
N VAL A 202 -0.18 -14.90 2.38
CA VAL A 202 -0.49 -15.13 3.80
C VAL A 202 0.63 -14.61 4.69
N CYS A 203 1.90 -14.93 4.39
CA CYS A 203 3.03 -14.40 5.16
C CYS A 203 3.05 -12.87 5.20
N ALA A 204 2.76 -12.19 4.08
CA ALA A 204 2.69 -10.72 4.07
C ALA A 204 1.55 -10.19 4.97
N ALA A 205 0.41 -10.86 4.99
CA ALA A 205 -0.73 -10.51 5.84
C ALA A 205 -0.41 -10.71 7.34
N GLU A 206 0.26 -11.81 7.69
CA GLU A 206 0.76 -12.10 9.03
C GLU A 206 1.77 -11.06 9.51
N GLU A 207 2.73 -10.66 8.67
CA GLU A 207 3.72 -9.63 9.00
C GLU A 207 3.04 -8.28 9.31
N ILE A 208 2.05 -7.86 8.51
CA ILE A 208 1.25 -6.65 8.82
C ILE A 208 0.61 -6.81 10.21
N LEU A 209 -0.05 -7.93 10.48
CA LEU A 209 -0.73 -8.16 11.75
C LEU A 209 0.24 -8.15 12.94
N ASN A 210 1.42 -8.77 12.78
CA ASN A 210 2.48 -8.79 13.78
C ASN A 210 3.00 -7.38 14.05
N ILE A 211 3.21 -6.56 13.01
CA ILE A 211 3.59 -5.16 13.16
C ILE A 211 2.55 -4.41 14.01
N PHE A 212 1.25 -4.58 13.76
CA PHE A 212 0.20 -3.97 14.59
C PHE A 212 0.19 -4.49 16.03
N ARG A 213 0.39 -5.79 16.26
CA ARG A 213 0.46 -6.39 17.60
C ARG A 213 1.63 -5.86 18.42
N MET A 214 2.71 -5.44 17.76
CA MET A 214 3.89 -4.87 18.42
C MET A 214 3.77 -3.37 18.73
N MET A 215 2.77 -2.66 18.18
CA MET A 215 2.60 -1.23 18.43
C MET A 215 2.06 -0.97 19.83
N SER A 216 2.72 -0.08 20.56
CA SER A 216 2.28 0.39 21.89
C SER A 216 1.35 1.60 21.83
N ASP A 217 1.43 2.41 20.77
CA ASP A 217 0.61 3.62 20.58
C ASP A 217 -0.21 3.51 19.28
N MET A 218 -1.22 2.63 19.27
CA MET A 218 -2.08 2.43 18.10
C MET A 218 -2.84 3.70 17.70
N ASN A 219 -3.29 4.51 18.66
CA ASN A 219 -4.12 5.68 18.37
C ASN A 219 -3.41 6.65 17.41
N GLU A 220 -2.15 6.95 17.68
CA GLU A 220 -1.39 7.88 16.86
C GLU A 220 -1.08 7.33 15.46
N HIS A 221 -0.87 6.01 15.34
CA HIS A 221 -0.65 5.35 14.05
C HIS A 221 -1.93 5.31 13.20
N LEU A 222 -3.09 5.10 13.84
CA LEU A 222 -4.39 5.01 13.15
C LEU A 222 -4.87 6.34 12.57
N LYS A 223 -4.23 7.47 12.91
CA LYS A 223 -4.40 8.75 12.20
C LYS A 223 -4.01 8.68 10.73
N ASN A 224 -3.16 7.72 10.36
CA ASN A 224 -2.81 7.48 8.97
C ASN A 224 -3.73 6.43 8.35
N SER A 225 -4.68 6.88 7.52
CA SER A 225 -5.72 6.02 6.91
C SER A 225 -5.18 4.84 6.11
N ILE A 226 -3.96 4.92 5.57
CA ILE A 226 -3.35 3.79 4.84
C ILE A 226 -3.06 2.59 5.75
N LEU A 227 -2.76 2.83 7.03
CA LEU A 227 -2.52 1.78 8.01
C LEU A 227 -3.84 1.08 8.38
N VAL A 228 -4.94 1.83 8.42
CA VAL A 228 -6.27 1.23 8.62
C VAL A 228 -6.65 0.37 7.41
N TYR A 229 -6.40 0.88 6.21
CA TYR A 229 -6.63 0.13 4.98
C TYR A 229 -5.77 -1.13 4.88
N SER A 230 -4.51 -1.10 5.35
CA SER A 230 -3.66 -2.30 5.37
C SER A 230 -4.23 -3.40 6.25
N VAL A 231 -4.82 -3.03 7.39
CA VAL A 231 -5.47 -3.98 8.31
C VAL A 231 -6.72 -4.60 7.65
N TYR A 232 -7.54 -3.77 7.00
CA TYR A 232 -8.67 -4.27 6.22
C TYR A 232 -8.22 -5.24 5.11
N LEU A 233 -7.19 -4.88 4.35
CA LEU A 233 -6.60 -5.72 3.31
C LEU A 233 -6.12 -7.09 3.85
N THR A 234 -5.49 -7.10 5.03
CA THR A 234 -5.08 -8.31 5.74
C THR A 234 -6.27 -9.19 6.11
N SER A 235 -7.39 -8.62 6.57
CA SER A 235 -8.59 -9.42 6.89
C SER A 235 -9.16 -10.14 5.68
N GLN A 236 -9.12 -9.49 4.51
CA GLN A 236 -9.54 -10.08 3.24
C GLN A 236 -8.64 -11.22 2.76
N VAL A 237 -7.42 -11.33 3.27
CA VAL A 237 -6.54 -12.48 3.05
C VAL A 237 -6.96 -13.64 3.93
N PHE A 238 -7.09 -13.42 5.24
CA PHE A 238 -7.48 -14.47 6.17
C PHE A 238 -8.87 -15.02 5.86
N LEU A 239 -9.83 -14.16 5.50
CA LEU A 239 -11.14 -14.63 5.07
C LEU A 239 -11.04 -15.53 3.83
N GLU A 240 -10.17 -15.25 2.85
CA GLU A 240 -10.03 -16.12 1.68
C GLU A 240 -9.35 -17.46 1.97
N ASP A 241 -8.55 -17.54 3.03
CA ASP A 241 -7.77 -18.72 3.43
C ASP A 241 -8.46 -19.58 4.51
N LEU A 242 -9.61 -19.15 5.04
CA LEU A 242 -10.40 -19.92 6.01
C LEU A 242 -10.76 -21.32 5.46
N GLU A 243 -10.25 -22.36 6.10
CA GLU A 243 -10.69 -23.75 5.88
C GLU A 243 -11.81 -24.11 6.87
N PRO A 244 -12.84 -24.88 6.49
CA PRO A 244 -14.04 -25.07 7.31
C PRO A 244 -13.85 -25.75 8.68
N THR A 245 -12.64 -26.21 9.03
CA THR A 245 -12.45 -27.21 10.09
C THR A 245 -11.45 -26.87 11.20
N GLU A 246 -10.56 -25.87 11.08
CA GLU A 246 -9.52 -25.63 12.11
C GLU A 246 -9.04 -24.16 12.24
N ASP A 247 -9.90 -23.20 12.62
CA ASP A 247 -9.53 -21.78 12.48
C ASP A 247 -9.73 -20.84 13.69
N PHE A 248 -9.57 -21.35 14.92
CA PHE A 248 -9.59 -20.49 16.13
C PHE A 248 -8.52 -19.36 16.07
N SER A 249 -7.33 -19.64 15.53
CA SER A 249 -6.24 -18.65 15.39
C SER A 249 -6.56 -17.56 14.36
N GLN A 250 -7.26 -17.92 13.26
CA GLN A 250 -7.70 -16.95 12.26
C GLN A 250 -8.83 -16.08 12.80
N GLN A 251 -9.76 -16.66 13.58
CA GLN A 251 -10.81 -15.90 14.25
C GLN A 251 -10.22 -14.86 15.21
N ASP A 252 -9.25 -15.20 16.05
CA ASP A 252 -8.58 -14.25 16.94
C ASP A 252 -7.89 -13.11 16.17
N SER A 253 -7.29 -13.44 15.02
CA SER A 253 -6.65 -12.48 14.14
C SER A 253 -7.67 -11.52 13.52
N LEU A 254 -8.80 -12.03 13.02
CA LEU A 254 -9.89 -11.23 12.48
C LEU A 254 -10.57 -10.36 13.55
N ASP A 255 -10.75 -10.89 14.76
CA ASP A 255 -11.24 -10.15 15.93
C ASP A 255 -10.33 -8.98 16.29
N PHE A 256 -9.01 -9.19 16.24
CA PHE A 256 -8.03 -8.14 16.48
C PHE A 256 -8.11 -7.05 15.40
N VAL A 257 -8.20 -7.44 14.13
CA VAL A 257 -8.42 -6.51 13.01
C VAL A 257 -9.70 -5.68 13.22
N LEU A 258 -10.82 -6.31 13.55
CA LEU A 258 -12.09 -5.60 13.82
C LEU A 258 -11.93 -4.56 14.92
N ARG A 259 -11.27 -4.91 16.03
CA ARG A 259 -11.04 -3.97 17.14
C ARG A 259 -10.23 -2.76 16.70
N ILE A 260 -9.21 -2.94 15.86
CA ILE A 260 -8.42 -1.85 15.29
C ILE A 260 -9.29 -0.94 14.42
N MET A 261 -10.13 -1.51 13.55
CA MET A 261 -10.97 -0.72 12.64
C MET A 261 -12.07 0.04 13.39
N VAL A 262 -12.69 -0.58 14.40
CA VAL A 262 -13.65 0.07 15.30
C VAL A 262 -12.97 1.20 16.09
N LEU A 263 -11.73 1.00 16.55
CA LEU A 263 -10.96 2.03 17.23
C LEU A 263 -10.69 3.22 16.30
N SER A 264 -10.23 2.96 15.08
CA SER A 264 -10.00 4.00 14.06
C SER A 264 -11.27 4.79 13.73
N ALA A 265 -12.40 4.10 13.55
CA ALA A 265 -13.69 4.72 13.27
C ALA A 265 -14.07 5.73 14.37
N LYS A 266 -13.88 5.35 15.64
CA LYS A 266 -14.21 6.21 16.80
C LYS A 266 -13.21 7.34 17.01
N LEU A 267 -11.92 7.10 16.81
CA LEU A 267 -10.87 8.08 17.10
C LEU A 267 -10.95 9.31 16.18
N LEU A 268 -11.34 9.10 14.93
CA LEU A 268 -11.29 10.11 13.87
C LEU A 268 -12.67 10.50 13.32
N ASP A 269 -13.75 9.93 13.88
CA ASP A 269 -15.08 9.95 13.25
C ASP A 269 -15.01 9.52 11.77
N ASN A 270 -14.13 8.55 11.49
CA ASN A 270 -13.79 8.16 10.13
C ASN A 270 -14.82 7.18 9.61
N ALA A 271 -15.78 7.70 8.84
CA ALA A 271 -16.85 6.92 8.24
C ALA A 271 -16.37 5.76 7.36
N VAL A 272 -15.22 5.90 6.69
CA VAL A 272 -14.64 4.83 5.86
C VAL A 272 -14.17 3.68 6.74
N SER A 273 -13.49 3.97 7.84
CA SER A 273 -13.06 2.94 8.82
C SER A 273 -14.26 2.21 9.42
N GLY A 274 -15.32 2.95 9.76
CA GLY A 274 -16.55 2.37 10.29
C GLY A 274 -17.25 1.46 9.28
N SER A 275 -17.38 1.91 8.02
CA SER A 275 -17.96 1.11 6.94
C SER A 275 -17.19 -0.19 6.70
N MET A 276 -15.85 -0.12 6.61
CA MET A 276 -15.02 -1.32 6.44
C MET A 276 -15.14 -2.28 7.64
N ALA A 277 -15.27 -1.75 8.88
CA ALA A 277 -15.44 -2.57 10.07
C ALA A 277 -16.78 -3.33 10.05
N VAL A 278 -17.87 -2.66 9.68
CA VAL A 278 -19.19 -3.27 9.54
C VAL A 278 -19.18 -4.34 8.45
N GLN A 279 -18.52 -4.09 7.31
CA GLN A 279 -18.41 -5.07 6.23
C GLN A 279 -17.66 -6.32 6.64
N LEU A 280 -16.50 -6.16 7.28
CA LEU A 280 -15.76 -7.29 7.81
C LEU A 280 -16.60 -8.09 8.82
N ALA A 281 -17.33 -7.42 9.70
CA ALA A 281 -18.21 -8.07 10.67
C ALA A 281 -19.34 -8.86 10.00
N MET A 282 -19.94 -8.33 8.94
CA MET A 282 -20.94 -9.05 8.14
C MET A 282 -20.35 -10.29 7.45
N GLU A 283 -19.16 -10.17 6.85
CA GLU A 283 -18.48 -11.28 6.17
C GLU A 283 -18.06 -12.39 7.15
N MET A 284 -17.56 -12.01 8.33
CA MET A 284 -17.26 -12.95 9.42
C MET A 284 -18.52 -13.72 9.84
N ARG A 285 -19.62 -13.01 10.09
CA ARG A 285 -20.89 -13.63 10.50
C ARG A 285 -21.46 -14.57 9.42
N GLN A 286 -21.36 -14.20 8.14
CA GLN A 286 -21.78 -15.06 7.03
C GLN A 286 -20.99 -16.38 6.97
N ARG A 287 -19.76 -16.39 7.49
CA ARG A 287 -18.90 -17.58 7.58
C ARG A 287 -19.03 -18.33 8.92
N GLY A 288 -19.98 -17.95 9.76
CA GLY A 288 -20.20 -18.56 11.07
C GLY A 288 -19.24 -18.08 12.17
N LEU A 289 -18.43 -17.05 11.91
CA LEU A 289 -17.58 -16.41 12.91
C LEU A 289 -18.39 -15.31 13.59
N ASP A 290 -18.98 -15.61 14.75
CA ASP A 290 -19.69 -14.63 15.57
C ASP A 290 -18.95 -14.44 16.89
N SER A 291 -18.63 -13.19 17.21
CA SER A 291 -17.85 -12.82 18.39
C SER A 291 -18.33 -11.48 18.94
N HIS A 292 -17.95 -11.16 20.16
CA HIS A 292 -18.23 -9.83 20.74
C HIS A 292 -17.60 -8.68 19.89
N ALA A 293 -16.50 -8.93 19.16
CA ALA A 293 -15.93 -7.93 18.26
C ALA A 293 -16.84 -7.67 17.05
N VAL A 294 -17.44 -8.73 16.50
CA VAL A 294 -18.42 -8.66 15.40
C VAL A 294 -19.65 -7.87 15.84
N GLU A 295 -20.25 -8.19 16.99
CA GLU A 295 -21.40 -7.46 17.53
C GLU A 295 -21.12 -5.97 17.68
N LYS A 296 -20.01 -5.62 18.35
CA LYS A 296 -19.62 -4.23 18.59
C LYS A 296 -19.35 -3.45 17.30
N ALA A 297 -18.86 -4.10 16.25
CA ALA A 297 -18.65 -3.47 14.95
C ALA A 297 -19.97 -3.16 14.26
N LEU A 298 -20.96 -4.06 14.36
CA LEU A 298 -22.30 -3.87 13.78
C LEU A 298 -23.15 -2.81 14.50
N GLU A 299 -22.83 -2.51 15.76
CA GLU A 299 -23.43 -1.41 16.52
C GLU A 299 -22.92 -0.01 16.11
N LEU A 300 -21.88 0.06 15.27
CA LEU A 300 -21.36 1.37 14.84
C LEU A 300 -22.45 2.14 14.09
N PRO A 301 -22.73 3.40 14.49
CA PRO A 301 -23.71 4.22 13.80
C PRO A 301 -23.17 4.57 12.41
N LEU A 302 -23.56 3.80 11.39
CA LEU A 302 -23.39 4.23 10.02
C LEU A 302 -24.26 5.47 9.84
N SER A 303 -23.65 6.62 9.52
CA SER A 303 -24.41 7.81 9.11
C SER A 303 -25.44 7.37 8.07
N ARG A 304 -26.72 7.68 8.31
CA ARG A 304 -27.89 7.24 7.52
C ARG A 304 -27.85 7.63 6.03
N HIS A 305 -26.78 8.27 5.57
CA HIS A 305 -26.53 8.65 4.18
C HIS A 305 -25.40 7.86 3.50
N LEU A 306 -24.81 6.86 4.17
CA LEU A 306 -23.75 6.02 3.61
C LEU A 306 -24.24 4.58 3.51
N ILE A 307 -24.91 4.27 2.41
CA ILE A 307 -25.11 2.88 1.99
C ILE A 307 -23.71 2.29 1.73
N PRO A 308 -23.34 1.14 2.32
CA PRO A 308 -22.00 0.57 2.20
C PRO A 308 -21.65 0.32 0.72
N THR A 309 -20.88 1.21 0.11
CA THR A 309 -20.53 1.11 -1.31
C THR A 309 -19.24 0.30 -1.47
N PHE A 310 -19.26 -0.93 -0.96
CA PHE A 310 -18.27 -1.94 -1.31
C PHE A 310 -18.99 -3.26 -1.58
N THR A 311 -19.83 -3.27 -2.61
CA THR A 311 -20.20 -4.53 -3.21
C THR A 311 -18.99 -5.01 -4.00
N LYS A 312 -18.52 -6.20 -3.65
CA LYS A 312 -17.71 -7.05 -4.53
C LYS A 312 -18.46 -7.08 -5.86
N GLY A 313 -18.04 -6.27 -6.82
CA GLY A 313 -18.65 -6.30 -8.14
C GLY A 313 -18.48 -7.71 -8.70
N ASP A 314 -19.51 -8.26 -9.31
CA ASP A 314 -19.48 -9.59 -9.97
C ASP A 314 -18.48 -9.69 -11.13
N ALA A 315 -17.64 -8.67 -11.32
CA ALA A 315 -16.56 -8.66 -12.29
C ALA A 315 -15.30 -9.32 -11.68
N PRO A 316 -14.56 -10.12 -12.47
CA PRO A 316 -13.31 -10.78 -12.05
C PRO A 316 -12.12 -9.79 -11.90
N SER A 317 -12.37 -8.53 -11.51
CA SER A 317 -11.32 -7.55 -11.25
C SER A 317 -10.76 -7.71 -9.84
N SER A 318 -9.46 -7.99 -9.77
CA SER A 318 -8.72 -8.57 -8.64
C SER A 318 -8.40 -7.63 -7.47
N GLY A 319 -9.25 -6.66 -7.12
CA GLY A 319 -9.02 -5.80 -5.96
C GLY A 319 -10.24 -5.00 -5.52
N PRO A 320 -10.34 -4.65 -4.21
CA PRO A 320 -11.35 -3.72 -3.74
C PRO A 320 -11.07 -2.33 -4.34
N VAL A 321 -12.05 -1.76 -5.05
CA VAL A 321 -12.00 -0.41 -5.64
C VAL A 321 -13.09 0.44 -4.98
N PHE A 322 -12.75 1.66 -4.54
CA PHE A 322 -13.69 2.56 -3.87
C PHE A 322 -14.55 3.25 -4.92
N ARG A 323 -15.89 3.12 -4.83
CA ARG A 323 -16.83 3.89 -5.65
C ARG A 323 -17.81 4.62 -4.75
N LEU A 324 -18.06 5.90 -5.03
CA LEU A 324 -19.17 6.64 -4.43
C LEU A 324 -20.49 6.15 -5.07
N PRO A 325 -21.59 6.10 -4.31
CA PRO A 325 -22.87 5.71 -4.87
C PRO A 325 -23.32 6.73 -5.92
N SER A 326 -23.81 6.24 -7.06
CA SER A 326 -24.50 7.06 -8.04
C SER A 326 -25.85 7.48 -7.47
N ASN A 327 -26.08 8.78 -7.35
CA ASN A 327 -27.39 9.36 -7.00
C ASN A 327 -28.42 9.01 -8.08
N ASN A 328 -28.99 7.81 -8.03
CA ASN A 328 -30.16 7.40 -8.78
C ASN A 328 -30.87 6.32 -7.96
N GLU A 329 -31.62 6.76 -6.95
CA GLU A 329 -32.82 6.11 -6.40
C GLU A 329 -33.27 6.95 -5.19
N THR A 330 -34.07 7.97 -5.48
CA THR A 330 -34.96 8.65 -4.51
C THR A 330 -36.31 7.98 -4.49
#